data_AF-A0A1K1RWN2-F1
#
_entry.id   AF-A0A1K1RWN2-F1
#
_cell.length_a   1.000
_cell.length_b   1.000
_cell.length_c   1.000
_cell.angle_alpha   90.00
_cell.angle_beta   90.00
_cell.angle_gamma   90.00
#
_symmetry.space_group_name_H-M   'P 1'
#
loop_
_entity.id
_entity.type
_entity.pdbx_description
1 polymer ?
#
loop_
_entity_poly.entity_id
_entity_poly.type
_entity_poly.pdbx_seq_one_letter_code
_entity_poly.pdbx_strand_id
1 'polypeptide(L)'
;MSKSRFDNSQVKQVSDFLQGYMRKKRINNLSADECALLLNENNILSNRIGPKPGFNFRQMLRDGRDGLIDMVEGATQERPNTKWIIELLEN
;
A
#
# COMPACT_ATOMS: atom_id res chain seq x y z
N MET A 1 18.32 7.26 -13.44
CA MET A 1 17.60 6.94 -12.18
C MET A 1 16.14 6.79 -12.51
N SER A 2 15.54 5.62 -12.26
CA SER A 2 14.09 5.44 -12.36
C SER A 2 13.42 6.34 -11.32
N LYS A 3 12.45 7.17 -11.71
CA LYS A 3 11.65 7.96 -10.76
C LYS A 3 10.35 7.20 -10.51
N SER A 4 9.95 7.08 -9.24
CA SER A 4 8.61 6.61 -8.89
C SER A 4 7.55 7.55 -9.47
N ARG A 5 6.37 7.00 -9.75
CA ARG A 5 5.18 7.78 -10.13
C ARG A 5 4.40 8.30 -8.92
N PHE A 6 4.79 7.85 -7.72
CA PHE A 6 4.21 8.25 -6.45
C PHE A 6 5.16 9.21 -5.74
N ASP A 7 4.62 10.01 -4.84
CA ASP A 7 5.40 10.82 -3.91
C ASP A 7 5.12 10.42 -2.46
N ASN A 8 5.95 10.90 -1.54
CA ASN A 8 5.82 10.56 -0.12
C ASN A 8 4.52 11.12 0.50
N SER A 9 3.90 12.15 -0.10
CA SER A 9 2.61 12.66 0.38
C SER A 9 1.49 11.65 0.11
N GLN A 10 1.54 10.99 -1.05
CA GLN A 10 0.60 9.94 -1.42
C GLN A 10 0.83 8.67 -0.61
N VAL A 11 2.09 8.30 -0.33
CA VAL A 11 2.43 7.19 0.59
C VAL A 11 1.84 7.46 1.98
N LYS A 12 1.99 8.68 2.50
CA LYS A 12 1.43 9.06 3.79
C LYS A 12 -0.09 8.97 3.79
N GLN A 13 -0.76 9.49 2.76
CA GLN A 13 -2.23 9.42 2.65
C GLN A 13 -2.74 7.97 2.64
N VAL A 14 -2.06 7.09 1.90
CA VAL A 14 -2.36 5.65 1.84
C VAL A 14 -2.15 5.00 3.20
N SER A 15 -1.03 5.29 3.86
CA SER A 15 -0.68 4.76 5.18
C SER A 15 -1.69 5.18 6.25
N ASP A 16 -1.97 6.49 6.36
CA ASP A 16 -2.94 7.05 7.30
C ASP A 16 -4.32 6.41 7.13
N PHE A 17 -4.77 6.25 5.86
CA PHE A 17 -6.06 5.64 5.56
C PHE A 17 -6.10 4.16 5.95
N LEU A 18 -5.11 3.36 5.55
CA LEU A 18 -5.10 1.92 5.83
C LEU A 18 -5.01 1.66 7.33
N GLN A 19 -4.07 2.32 8.02
CA GLN A 19 -3.90 2.18 9.46
C GLN A 19 -5.15 2.65 10.23
N GLY A 20 -5.76 3.77 9.81
CA GLY A 20 -7.02 4.26 10.37
C GLY A 20 -8.19 3.31 10.16
N TYR A 21 -8.33 2.76 8.96
CA TYR A 21 -9.38 1.80 8.62
C TYR A 21 -9.22 0.50 9.42
N MET A 22 -8.02 -0.06 9.43
CA MET A 22 -7.68 -1.28 10.16
C MET A 22 -7.93 -1.13 11.66
N ARG A 23 -7.53 -0.01 12.27
CA ARG A 23 -7.80 0.31 13.67
C ARG A 23 -9.30 0.39 13.97
N LYS A 24 -10.06 1.11 13.12
CA LYS A 24 -11.52 1.26 13.29
C LYS A 24 -12.27 -0.06 13.16
N LYS A 25 -11.81 -0.95 12.28
CA LYS A 25 -12.44 -2.25 11.98
C LYS A 25 -11.87 -3.42 12.81
N ARG A 26 -10.85 -3.18 13.63
CA ARG A 26 -10.12 -4.22 14.39
C ARG A 26 -9.54 -5.31 13.47
N ILE A 27 -8.96 -4.89 12.35
CA ILE A 27 -8.29 -5.76 11.39
C ILE A 27 -6.79 -5.68 11.65
N ASN A 28 -6.15 -6.81 11.95
CA ASN A 28 -4.73 -6.84 12.28
C ASN A 28 -3.83 -6.89 11.06
N ASN A 29 -4.31 -7.46 9.95
CA ASN A 29 -3.58 -7.50 8.70
C ASN A 29 -4.51 -7.47 7.49
N LEU A 30 -4.01 -6.95 6.38
CA LEU A 30 -4.67 -6.97 5.09
C LEU A 30 -3.67 -7.40 4.02
N SER A 31 -4.12 -8.19 3.05
CA SER A 31 -3.33 -8.46 1.85
C SER A 31 -3.26 -7.22 0.96
N ALA A 32 -2.21 -7.13 0.13
CA ALA A 32 -2.10 -6.02 -0.82
C ALA A 32 -3.27 -5.94 -1.82
N ASP A 33 -3.94 -7.05 -2.10
CA ASP A 33 -5.11 -7.06 -2.98
C ASP A 33 -6.34 -6.45 -2.29
N GLU A 34 -6.54 -6.72 -1.00
CA GLU A 34 -7.60 -6.09 -0.20
C GLU A 34 -7.34 -4.60 0.02
N CYS A 35 -6.10 -4.22 0.35
CA CYS A 35 -5.70 -2.82 0.45
C CYS A 35 -5.95 -2.07 -0.86
N ALA A 36 -5.56 -2.66 -1.98
CA ALA A 36 -5.80 -2.11 -3.31
C ALA A 36 -7.29 -1.86 -3.56
N LEU A 37 -8.15 -2.82 -3.23
CA LEU A 37 -9.60 -2.66 -3.40
C LEU A 37 -10.14 -1.52 -2.52
N LEU A 38 -9.80 -1.52 -1.22
CA LEU A 38 -10.24 -0.50 -0.27
C LEU A 38 -9.80 0.90 -0.69
N LEU A 39 -8.54 1.07 -1.08
CA LEU A 39 -8.00 2.36 -1.52
C LEU A 39 -8.71 2.87 -2.77
N ASN A 40 -9.07 1.99 -3.69
CA ASN A 40 -9.77 2.36 -4.91
C ASN A 40 -11.24 2.72 -4.64
N GLU A 41 -11.94 1.94 -3.81
CA GLU A 41 -13.33 2.22 -3.40
C GLU A 41 -13.47 3.55 -2.65
N ASN A 42 -12.43 3.95 -1.93
CA ASN A 42 -12.38 5.21 -1.18
C ASN A 42 -11.69 6.36 -1.95
N ASN A 43 -11.40 6.19 -3.24
CA ASN A 43 -10.74 7.18 -4.10
C ASN A 43 -9.38 7.71 -3.55
N ILE A 44 -8.66 6.91 -2.77
CA ILE A 44 -7.34 7.26 -2.22
C ILE A 44 -6.22 6.93 -3.22
N LEU A 45 -6.26 5.71 -3.77
CA LEU A 45 -5.31 5.26 -4.79
C LEU A 45 -6.08 4.55 -5.89
N SER A 46 -6.10 5.16 -7.08
CA SER A 46 -6.82 4.60 -8.22
C SER A 46 -6.18 3.28 -8.66
N ASN A 47 -7.01 2.28 -8.96
CA ASN A 47 -6.63 1.05 -9.65
C ASN A 47 -7.08 1.02 -11.12
N ARG A 48 -7.51 2.15 -11.67
CA ARG A 48 -8.01 2.23 -13.06
C ARG A 48 -6.88 2.20 -14.11
N ILE A 49 -5.63 2.41 -13.69
CA ILE A 49 -4.47 2.49 -14.55
C ILE A 49 -3.55 1.31 -14.23
N GLY A 50 -3.36 0.40 -15.19
CA GLY A 50 -2.47 -0.76 -15.07
C GLY A 50 -3.05 -2.04 -15.70
N PRO A 51 -2.23 -3.10 -15.88
CA PRO A 51 -2.65 -4.33 -16.54
C PRO A 51 -3.64 -5.19 -15.72
N LYS A 52 -3.74 -4.96 -14.40
CA LYS A 52 -4.61 -5.70 -13.46
C LYS A 52 -5.03 -4.82 -12.27
N PRO A 53 -6.20 -5.07 -11.63
CA PRO A 53 -6.58 -4.44 -10.37
C PRO A 53 -5.48 -4.59 -9.31
N GLY A 54 -5.22 -3.52 -8.54
CA GLY A 54 -4.16 -3.47 -7.52
C GLY A 54 -2.74 -3.23 -8.05
N PHE A 55 -2.58 -2.95 -9.35
CA PHE A 55 -1.26 -2.67 -9.91
C PHE A 55 -0.56 -1.49 -9.24
N ASN A 56 -1.26 -0.36 -9.07
CA ASN A 56 -0.65 0.86 -8.52
C ASN A 56 -0.19 0.67 -7.07
N PHE A 57 -1.02 0.04 -6.24
CA PHE A 57 -0.62 -0.24 -4.86
C PHE A 57 0.60 -1.17 -4.80
N ARG A 58 0.62 -2.25 -5.59
CA ARG A 58 1.78 -3.15 -5.64
C ARG A 58 3.03 -2.48 -6.22
N GLN A 59 2.88 -1.53 -7.14
CA GLN A 59 4.00 -0.73 -7.64
C GLN A 59 4.52 0.20 -6.54
N MET A 60 3.64 0.85 -5.77
CA MET A 60 4.03 1.68 -4.63
C MET A 60 4.84 0.89 -3.60
N LEU A 61 4.42 -0.33 -3.27
CA LEU A 61 5.17 -1.22 -2.36
C LEU A 61 6.55 -1.60 -2.90
N ARG A 62 6.66 -1.83 -4.22
CA ARG A 62 7.95 -2.09 -4.89
C ARG A 62 8.85 -0.87 -4.88
N ASP A 63 8.31 0.31 -5.20
CA ASP A 63 9.04 1.56 -5.21
C ASP A 63 9.56 1.91 -3.81
N GLY A 64 8.77 1.64 -2.76
CA GLY A 64 9.18 1.78 -1.36
C GLY A 64 10.30 0.81 -0.98
N ARG A 65 10.19 -0.47 -1.37
CA ARG A 65 11.26 -1.46 -1.18
C ARG A 65 12.56 -1.07 -1.90
N ASP A 66 12.43 -0.49 -3.09
CA ASP A 66 13.56 -0.10 -3.93
C ASP A 66 14.13 1.28 -3.52
N GLY A 67 13.60 1.91 -2.46
CA GLY A 67 14.08 3.16 -1.88
C GLY A 67 13.78 4.41 -2.72
N LEU A 68 12.81 4.33 -3.64
CA LEU A 68 12.41 5.45 -4.49
C LEU A 68 11.44 6.41 -3.79
N ILE A 69 10.68 5.88 -2.83
CA ILE A 69 9.71 6.57 -1.96
C ILE A 69 9.77 5.93 -0.58
N ASP A 70 9.10 6.54 0.39
CA ASP A 70 8.96 5.94 1.72
C ASP A 70 8.14 4.64 1.66
N MET A 71 8.39 3.72 2.58
CA MET A 71 7.61 2.49 2.69
C MET A 71 6.21 2.79 3.24
N VAL A 72 5.19 2.13 2.69
CA VAL A 72 3.82 2.18 3.26
C VAL A 72 3.84 1.60 4.67
N GLU A 73 3.19 2.27 5.62
CA GLU A 73 3.18 1.84 7.02
C GLU A 73 2.60 0.43 7.19
N GLY A 74 3.32 -0.40 7.94
CA GLY A 74 2.95 -1.80 8.17
C GLY A 74 3.21 -2.72 6.98
N ALA A 75 3.78 -2.24 5.88
CA ALA A 75 4.08 -3.10 4.74
C ALA A 75 5.19 -4.09 5.05
N THR A 76 4.84 -5.38 5.00
CA THR A 76 5.76 -6.49 5.18
C THR A 76 5.66 -7.47 4.01
N GLN A 77 6.78 -8.12 3.72
CA GLN A 77 6.87 -9.21 2.75
C GLN A 77 7.79 -10.26 3.36
N GLU A 78 7.31 -11.49 3.52
CA GLU A 78 8.09 -12.56 4.18
C GLU A 78 9.40 -12.83 3.43
N ARG A 79 9.33 -12.92 2.09
CA ARG A 79 10.47 -13.18 1.20
C ARG A 79 10.29 -12.48 -0.15
N PRO A 80 11.37 -12.17 -0.90
CA PRO A 80 11.24 -11.67 -2.25
C PRO A 80 10.29 -12.54 -3.10
N ASN A 81 9.40 -11.90 -3.86
CA ASN A 81 8.36 -12.53 -4.70
C ASN A 81 7.19 -13.19 -3.95
N THR A 82 7.08 -13.04 -2.63
CA THR A 82 5.87 -13.45 -1.88
C THR A 82 4.81 -12.34 -1.87
N LYS A 83 3.61 -12.63 -1.35
CA LYS A 83 2.56 -11.62 -1.24
C LYS A 83 2.93 -10.58 -0.19
N TRP A 84 2.59 -9.33 -0.46
CA TRP A 84 2.68 -8.25 0.51
C TRP A 84 1.51 -8.29 1.47
N ILE A 85 1.79 -8.00 2.73
CA ILE A 85 0.82 -7.86 3.81
C ILE A 85 1.01 -6.47 4.41
N ILE A 86 -0.08 -5.83 4.79
CA ILE A 86 -0.08 -4.61 5.60
C ILE A 86 -0.52 -5.00 7.00
N GLU A 87 0.35 -4.80 7.97
CA GLU A 87 0.09 -5.04 9.39
C GLU A 87 -0.40 -3.75 10.07
N LEU A 88 -1.32 -3.90 11.02
CA LEU A 88 -1.72 -2.79 11.89
C LEU A 88 -0.55 -2.46 12.82
N LEU A 89 -0.13 -1.20 12.82
CA LEU A 89 0.87 -0.72 13.77
C LEU A 89 0.20 -0.34 15.10
N GLU A 90 0.70 -0.93 16.18
CA GLU A 90 0.39 -0.56 17.55
C GLU A 90 1.16 0.71 17.91
N ASN A 91 0.62 1.87 17.52
CA ASN A 91 1.06 3.17 18.02
C ASN A 91 0.28 3.55 19.27
#